data_AF-A0A7U3RMS3-F1
#
_entry.id   AF-A0A7U3RMS3-F1
#
_cell.length_a   1.000
_cell.length_b   1.000
_cell.length_c   1.000
_cell.angle_alpha   90.00
_cell.angle_beta   90.00
_cell.angle_gamma   90.00
#
_symmetry.space_group_name_H-M   'P 1'
#
loop_
_entity.id
_entity.type
_entity.pdbx_description
1 polymer ?
#
loop_
_entity_poly.entity_id
_entity_poly.type
_entity_poly.pdbx_seq_one_letter_code
_entity_poly.pdbx_strand_id
1 'polypeptide(L)'
;MLKIIIPTIFLLPVILLSNPKSTWMNFFMHSLLISTTSLTLLKPQINTEWKFSSPYTGLDHISSPLLVLATWLLPLMALASQNSLKKEPHECKQLFLITLTLLQAFLLGAFCATDLALFYIMFEATLIPTLIVITRWGNQPERLNAGMYFLFYTLTASLPLLVALLTLYNLNNTLLITILHFLPQNTSQPSTSFFLWGACMMAFLAKMPLYGLHLWLPKAHVEAPIAGSMVLAAILLKLGGYGIIHTITMLTPMTKTMPLPFIALSLWGVIMTSLICLRQTDLKSLIAYSSVSHMGLVTAASLIHTEWSLTGAIILMVAHGLVSSALFCLSNFNYECINNRTLLLARSMQLIMPLLSTWWLLFNLLNMALPPTTNLVGELLIITAMFNWSPPTILLTGTGVVLTACYSLYMFLTTQHSKFSNHLMALQMTNTREHLLMSLHMIPMVLLMFKPELVWSATY
;
A
#
# COMPACT_ATOMS: atom_id res chain seq x y z
N MET A 1 -7.30 13.38 16.03
CA MET A 1 -7.56 13.09 14.60
C MET A 1 -8.45 14.07 13.88
N LEU A 2 -9.42 14.70 14.56
CA LEU A 2 -10.29 15.71 13.97
C LEU A 2 -9.55 16.87 13.27
N LYS A 3 -8.37 17.27 13.78
CA LYS A 3 -7.50 18.30 13.15
C LYS A 3 -7.07 17.97 11.72
N ILE A 4 -7.08 16.69 11.30
CA ILE A 4 -6.73 16.25 9.94
C ILE A 4 -8.00 15.84 9.18
N ILE A 5 -8.92 15.13 9.84
CA ILE A 5 -10.17 14.66 9.23
C ILE A 5 -11.04 15.83 8.77
N ILE A 6 -11.20 16.87 9.60
CA ILE A 6 -12.04 18.02 9.27
C ILE A 6 -11.49 18.75 8.02
N PRO A 7 -10.20 19.14 7.94
CA PRO A 7 -9.63 19.69 6.72
C PRO A 7 -9.79 18.79 5.49
N THR A 8 -9.68 17.46 5.61
CA THR A 8 -9.90 16.57 4.47
C THR A 8 -11.35 16.60 3.96
N ILE A 9 -12.34 16.68 4.85
CA ILE A 9 -13.75 16.84 4.46
C ILE A 9 -13.95 18.21 3.79
N PHE A 10 -13.29 19.26 4.29
CA PHE A 10 -13.32 20.59 3.69
C PHE A 10 -12.62 20.70 2.32
N LEU A 11 -11.94 19.65 1.83
CA LEU A 11 -11.53 19.61 0.42
C LEU A 11 -12.74 19.49 -0.53
N LEU A 12 -13.87 18.92 -0.09
CA LEU A 12 -15.08 18.81 -0.91
C LEU A 12 -15.63 20.18 -1.34
N PRO A 13 -15.92 21.14 -0.42
CA PRO A 13 -16.36 22.46 -0.82
C PRO A 13 -15.29 23.21 -1.63
N VAL A 14 -14.00 23.00 -1.36
CA VAL A 14 -12.92 23.56 -2.19
C VAL A 14 -13.03 23.09 -3.64
N ILE A 15 -13.29 21.81 -3.88
CA ILE A 15 -13.45 21.26 -5.24
C ILE A 15 -14.69 21.84 -5.92
N LEU A 16 -15.81 21.92 -5.21
CA LEU A 16 -17.09 22.35 -5.77
C LEU A 16 -17.13 23.87 -6.07
N LEU A 17 -16.55 24.68 -5.19
CA LEU A 17 -16.63 26.14 -5.26
C LEU A 17 -15.46 26.79 -6.04
N SER A 18 -14.42 26.04 -6.37
CA SER A 18 -13.25 26.61 -7.06
C SER A 18 -13.51 26.84 -8.56
N ASN A 19 -12.88 27.89 -9.09
CA ASN A 19 -12.94 28.20 -10.51
C ASN A 19 -12.35 27.06 -11.34
N PRO A 20 -12.89 26.76 -12.54
CA PRO A 20 -12.52 25.59 -13.33
C PRO A 20 -11.04 25.50 -13.71
N LYS A 21 -10.36 26.65 -13.82
CA LYS A 21 -8.92 26.72 -14.12
C LYS A 21 -8.05 26.46 -12.89
N SER A 22 -8.51 26.80 -11.69
CA SER A 22 -7.73 26.72 -10.44
C SER A 22 -8.07 25.51 -9.58
N THR A 23 -9.07 24.70 -9.93
CA THR A 23 -9.51 23.53 -9.15
C THR A 23 -8.35 22.61 -8.75
N TRP A 24 -7.53 22.18 -9.71
CA TRP A 24 -6.37 21.31 -9.47
C TRP A 24 -5.31 21.96 -8.60
N MET A 25 -5.03 23.24 -8.82
CA MET A 25 -4.02 23.97 -8.06
C MET A 25 -4.46 24.18 -6.61
N ASN A 26 -5.71 24.61 -6.39
CA ASN A 26 -6.28 24.78 -5.06
C ASN A 26 -6.32 23.43 -4.32
N PHE A 27 -6.79 22.38 -4.99
CA PHE A 27 -6.79 21.03 -4.43
C PHE A 27 -5.40 20.58 -4.00
N PHE A 28 -4.41 20.75 -4.88
CA PHE A 28 -3.03 20.39 -4.59
C PHE A 28 -2.46 21.17 -3.40
N MET A 29 -2.64 22.49 -3.36
CA MET A 29 -2.11 23.33 -2.27
C MET A 29 -2.75 22.98 -0.92
N HIS A 30 -4.07 22.81 -0.87
CA HIS A 30 -4.76 22.47 0.37
C HIS A 30 -4.45 21.03 0.84
N SER A 31 -4.38 20.06 -0.08
CA SER A 31 -3.98 18.69 0.26
C SER A 31 -2.53 18.60 0.71
N LEU A 32 -1.63 19.38 0.11
CA LEU A 32 -0.25 19.52 0.59
C LEU A 32 -0.20 20.11 1.99
N LEU A 33 -0.99 21.16 2.28
CA LEU A 33 -1.07 21.73 3.63
C LEU A 33 -1.58 20.71 4.67
N ILE A 34 -2.55 19.88 4.31
CA ILE A 34 -3.00 18.78 5.17
C ILE A 34 -1.84 17.79 5.39
N SER A 35 -1.11 17.41 4.34
CA SER A 35 0.02 16.49 4.45
C SER A 35 1.18 17.04 5.30
N THR A 36 1.44 18.35 5.29
CA THR A 36 2.48 18.93 6.16
C THR A 36 2.03 18.99 7.61
N THR A 37 0.73 19.25 7.86
CA THR A 37 0.19 19.18 9.23
C THR A 37 0.21 17.77 9.80
N SER A 38 0.05 16.72 8.98
CA SER A 38 0.05 15.33 9.45
C SER A 38 1.43 14.88 9.95
N LEU A 39 2.53 15.48 9.48
CA LEU A 39 3.89 15.20 9.98
C LEU A 39 4.03 15.40 11.50
N THR A 40 3.16 16.22 12.11
CA THR A 40 3.13 16.39 13.57
C THR A 40 2.80 15.09 14.33
N LEU A 41 2.20 14.11 13.66
CA LEU A 41 1.85 12.81 14.22
C LEU A 41 3.04 11.85 14.35
N LEU A 42 4.11 12.04 13.58
CA LEU A 42 5.31 11.19 13.61
C LEU A 42 6.19 11.42 14.85
N LYS A 43 5.83 12.35 15.74
CA LYS A 43 6.65 12.63 16.94
C LYS A 43 6.75 11.35 17.79
N PRO A 44 7.97 10.82 18.00
CA PRO A 44 8.15 9.63 18.83
C PRO A 44 7.67 9.95 20.24
N GLN A 45 6.87 9.04 20.77
CA GLN A 45 6.24 9.19 22.07
C GLN A 45 7.00 8.32 23.04
N ILE A 46 7.24 8.86 24.23
CA ILE A 46 7.97 8.18 25.30
C ILE A 46 7.12 7.04 25.89
N ASN A 47 5.79 7.14 25.78
CA ASN A 47 4.87 6.08 26.19
C ASN A 47 4.31 5.39 24.96
N THR A 48 4.35 4.06 24.97
CA THR A 48 3.85 3.12 23.95
C THR A 48 2.32 3.08 23.86
N GLU A 49 1.63 3.91 24.65
CA GLU A 49 0.18 3.90 24.78
C GLU A 49 -0.52 4.62 23.62
N TRP A 50 -1.76 4.20 23.38
CA TRP A 50 -2.66 4.85 22.45
C TRP A 50 -2.98 6.29 22.88
N LYS A 51 -2.77 7.25 21.97
CA LYS A 51 -3.28 8.61 22.14
C LYS A 51 -4.71 8.70 21.66
N PHE A 52 -5.64 8.68 22.61
CA PHE A 52 -7.04 8.93 22.33
C PHE A 52 -7.31 10.42 22.13
N SER A 53 -7.95 10.76 21.01
CA SER A 53 -8.51 12.11 20.81
C SER A 53 -10.02 12.17 21.03
N SER A 54 -10.69 11.04 20.88
CA SER A 54 -12.10 10.80 21.20
C SER A 54 -12.27 9.30 21.49
N PRO A 55 -13.40 8.82 22.04
CA PRO A 55 -13.58 7.39 22.29
C PRO A 55 -13.43 6.55 21.01
N TYR A 56 -13.80 7.09 19.85
CA TYR A 56 -13.76 6.41 18.55
C TYR A 56 -12.46 6.62 17.75
N THR A 57 -11.65 7.63 18.11
CA THR A 57 -10.45 7.98 17.35
C THR A 57 -9.20 8.01 18.21
N GLY A 58 -8.24 7.15 17.85
CA GLY A 58 -6.97 6.96 18.52
C GLY A 58 -5.82 6.94 17.54
N LEU A 59 -4.61 7.06 18.07
CA LEU A 59 -3.35 6.91 17.36
C LEU A 59 -2.40 6.07 18.18
N ASP A 60 -1.65 5.23 17.48
CA ASP A 60 -0.57 4.42 18.00
C ASP A 60 0.66 4.54 17.08
N HIS A 61 1.74 3.83 17.43
CA HIS A 61 2.97 3.82 16.65
C HIS A 61 2.82 3.14 15.28
N ILE A 62 1.77 2.32 15.09
CA ILE A 62 1.51 1.59 13.84
C ILE A 62 0.67 2.43 12.87
N SER A 63 -0.39 3.05 13.37
CA SER A 63 -1.29 3.90 12.59
C SER A 63 -0.63 5.21 12.16
N SER A 64 0.24 5.81 13.00
CA SER A 64 0.78 7.14 12.72
C SER A 64 1.62 7.22 11.43
N PRO A 65 2.56 6.30 11.11
CA PRO A 65 3.29 6.34 9.85
C PRO A 65 2.40 6.06 8.64
N LEU A 66 1.45 5.12 8.76
CA LEU A 66 0.51 4.76 7.69
C LEU A 66 -0.43 5.93 7.37
N LEU A 67 -0.87 6.65 8.39
CA LEU A 67 -1.75 7.81 8.21
C LEU A 67 -1.01 8.99 7.56
N VAL A 68 0.23 9.23 7.98
CA VAL A 68 1.09 10.25 7.36
C VAL A 68 1.32 9.90 5.89
N LEU A 69 1.68 8.65 5.59
CA LEU A 69 1.81 8.16 4.21
C LEU A 69 0.53 8.37 3.41
N ALA A 70 -0.64 8.07 3.99
CA ALA A 70 -1.92 8.25 3.32
C ALA A 70 -2.18 9.71 2.95
N THR A 71 -2.02 10.63 3.92
CA THR A 71 -2.19 12.07 3.67
C THR A 71 -1.16 12.63 2.69
N TRP A 72 0.07 12.10 2.71
CA TRP A 72 1.12 12.50 1.78
C TRP A 72 0.78 12.10 0.35
N LEU A 73 0.20 10.92 0.13
CA LEU A 73 -0.09 10.44 -1.21
C LEU A 73 -1.17 11.26 -1.94
N LEU A 74 -2.11 11.89 -1.22
CA LEU A 74 -3.22 12.65 -1.82
C LEU A 74 -2.78 13.75 -2.80
N PRO A 75 -1.91 14.70 -2.43
CA PRO A 75 -1.41 15.70 -3.38
C PRO A 75 -0.65 15.06 -4.55
N LEU A 76 0.10 13.97 -4.31
CA LEU A 76 0.86 13.29 -5.36
C LEU A 76 -0.05 12.60 -6.38
N MET A 77 -1.14 11.98 -5.94
CA MET A 77 -2.15 11.41 -6.83
C MET A 77 -2.79 12.47 -7.74
N ALA A 78 -3.08 13.65 -7.18
CA ALA A 78 -3.65 14.74 -7.94
C ALA A 78 -2.66 15.22 -9.03
N LEU A 79 -1.39 15.41 -8.67
CA LEU A 79 -0.36 15.75 -9.66
C LEU A 79 -0.22 14.66 -10.74
N ALA A 80 -0.25 13.38 -10.37
CA ALA A 80 -0.08 12.27 -11.29
C ALA A 80 -1.18 12.19 -12.34
N SER A 81 -2.44 12.37 -11.92
CA SER A 81 -3.63 12.15 -12.75
C SER A 81 -4.03 13.34 -13.63
N GLN A 82 -3.46 14.52 -13.38
CA GLN A 82 -3.84 15.74 -14.11
C GLN A 82 -3.65 15.61 -15.62
N ASN A 83 -2.58 14.94 -16.10
CA ASN A 83 -2.29 14.84 -17.54
C ASN A 83 -3.30 13.96 -18.28
N SER A 84 -3.59 12.76 -17.76
CA SER A 84 -4.55 11.84 -18.37
C SER A 84 -5.96 12.44 -18.43
N LEU A 85 -6.33 13.26 -17.45
CA LEU A 85 -7.65 13.89 -17.36
C LEU A 85 -7.75 15.22 -18.11
N LYS A 86 -6.71 15.73 -18.79
CA LYS A 86 -6.75 17.05 -19.45
C LYS A 86 -7.95 17.22 -20.39
N LYS A 87 -8.28 16.18 -21.17
CA LYS A 87 -9.34 16.17 -22.18
C LYS A 87 -10.75 16.00 -21.60
N GLU A 88 -10.87 15.57 -20.34
CA GLU A 88 -12.17 15.32 -19.71
C GLU A 88 -12.94 16.62 -19.40
N PRO A 89 -14.28 16.59 -19.40
CA PRO A 89 -15.09 17.73 -19.00
C PRO A 89 -14.85 18.08 -17.52
N HIS A 90 -15.13 19.33 -17.17
CA HIS A 90 -14.85 19.86 -15.83
C HIS A 90 -15.54 19.08 -14.72
N GLU A 91 -16.81 18.71 -14.90
CA GLU A 91 -17.59 17.96 -13.91
C GLU A 91 -16.98 16.59 -13.63
N CYS A 92 -16.46 15.90 -14.65
CA CYS A 92 -15.76 14.62 -14.47
C CYS A 92 -14.43 14.77 -13.73
N LYS A 93 -13.72 15.90 -13.92
CA LYS A 93 -12.52 16.23 -13.13
C LYS A 93 -12.89 16.49 -11.67
N GLN A 94 -13.97 17.22 -11.40
CA GLN A 94 -14.45 17.45 -10.04
C GLN A 94 -14.87 16.15 -9.37
N LEU A 95 -15.64 15.30 -10.07
CA LEU A 95 -16.05 13.99 -9.55
C LEU A 95 -14.83 13.12 -9.20
N PHE A 96 -13.79 13.15 -10.03
CA PHE A 96 -12.54 12.43 -9.75
C PHE A 96 -11.84 12.93 -8.48
N LEU A 97 -11.74 14.25 -8.29
CA LEU A 97 -11.17 14.81 -7.06
C LEU A 97 -12.04 14.50 -5.83
N ILE A 98 -13.37 14.51 -5.99
CA ILE A 98 -14.32 14.12 -4.94
C ILE A 98 -14.13 12.65 -4.56
N THR A 99 -13.96 11.74 -5.52
CA THR A 99 -13.73 10.32 -5.20
C THR A 99 -12.38 10.11 -4.50
N LEU A 100 -11.32 10.84 -4.89
CA LEU A 100 -10.03 10.78 -4.18
C LEU A 100 -10.11 11.33 -2.75
N THR A 101 -10.85 12.42 -2.51
CA THR A 101 -11.02 12.95 -1.14
C THR A 101 -11.84 12.03 -0.27
N LEU A 102 -12.90 11.42 -0.81
CA LEU A 102 -13.75 10.49 -0.08
C LEU A 102 -12.98 9.20 0.25
N LEU A 103 -12.15 8.72 -0.67
CA LEU A 103 -11.19 7.65 -0.40
C LEU A 103 -10.24 8.00 0.74
N GLN A 104 -9.65 9.19 0.71
CA GLN A 104 -8.76 9.64 1.77
C GLN A 104 -9.48 9.72 3.12
N ALA A 105 -10.71 10.24 3.17
CA ALA A 105 -11.48 10.33 4.41
C ALA A 105 -11.73 8.95 5.03
N PHE A 106 -12.08 7.94 4.22
CA PHE A 106 -12.25 6.57 4.71
C PHE A 106 -10.95 5.92 5.16
N LEU A 107 -9.85 6.14 4.43
CA LEU A 107 -8.53 5.65 4.84
C LEU A 107 -8.09 6.25 6.18
N LEU A 108 -8.28 7.56 6.36
CA LEU A 108 -8.05 8.20 7.65
C LEU A 108 -8.93 7.60 8.74
N GLY A 109 -10.23 7.43 8.48
CA GLY A 109 -11.15 6.80 9.41
C GLY A 109 -10.71 5.40 9.85
N ALA A 110 -10.22 4.58 8.91
CA ALA A 110 -9.77 3.22 9.18
C ALA A 110 -8.53 3.19 10.10
N PHE A 111 -7.49 3.96 9.79
CA PHE A 111 -6.27 3.97 10.62
C PHE A 111 -6.47 4.65 11.98
N CYS A 112 -7.51 5.47 12.16
CA CYS A 112 -7.80 6.11 13.45
C CYS A 112 -8.75 5.28 14.33
N ALA A 113 -9.38 4.24 13.81
CA ALA A 113 -10.47 3.56 14.50
C ALA A 113 -9.94 2.82 15.74
N THR A 114 -10.55 3.12 16.89
CA THR A 114 -10.25 2.45 18.18
C THR A 114 -11.06 1.18 18.37
N ASP A 115 -12.25 1.11 17.78
CA ASP A 115 -13.13 -0.06 17.78
C ASP A 115 -12.99 -0.84 16.47
N LEU A 116 -12.89 -2.17 16.57
CA LEU A 116 -12.77 -3.03 15.38
C LEU A 116 -13.99 -3.01 14.47
N ALA A 117 -15.20 -2.77 15.00
CA ALA A 117 -16.40 -2.62 14.18
C ALA A 117 -16.33 -1.35 13.32
N LEU A 118 -15.87 -0.22 13.89
CA LEU A 118 -15.66 1.01 13.15
C LEU A 118 -14.55 0.83 12.11
N PHE A 119 -13.46 0.15 12.48
CA PHE A 119 -12.40 -0.21 11.55
C PHE A 119 -12.96 -1.01 10.36
N TYR A 120 -13.79 -2.03 10.59
CA TYR A 120 -14.43 -2.82 9.53
C TYR A 120 -15.30 -1.96 8.60
N ILE A 121 -16.15 -1.09 9.14
CA ILE A 121 -17.00 -0.22 8.34
C ILE A 121 -16.15 0.69 7.45
N MET A 122 -15.11 1.31 8.01
CA MET A 122 -14.21 2.19 7.24
C MET A 122 -13.37 1.39 6.23
N PHE A 123 -12.91 0.20 6.61
CA PHE A 123 -12.17 -0.73 5.75
C PHE A 123 -12.98 -1.10 4.50
N GLU A 124 -14.25 -1.47 4.66
CA GLU A 124 -15.15 -1.77 3.54
C GLU A 124 -15.55 -0.52 2.76
N ALA A 125 -15.76 0.60 3.44
CA ALA A 125 -16.10 1.87 2.79
C ALA A 125 -15.02 2.31 1.78
N THR A 126 -13.73 1.98 2.01
CA THR A 126 -12.66 2.25 1.03
C THR A 126 -12.86 1.56 -0.33
N LEU A 127 -13.63 0.47 -0.39
CA LEU A 127 -13.89 -0.24 -1.65
C LEU A 127 -14.73 0.59 -2.62
N ILE A 128 -15.67 1.40 -2.11
CA ILE A 128 -16.61 2.13 -2.97
C ILE A 128 -15.86 3.17 -3.83
N PRO A 129 -15.05 4.09 -3.27
CA PRO A 129 -14.33 5.06 -4.09
C PRO A 129 -13.32 4.41 -5.03
N THR A 130 -12.67 3.35 -4.58
CA THR A 130 -11.63 2.67 -5.37
C THR A 130 -12.21 1.93 -6.55
N LEU A 131 -13.35 1.27 -6.36
CA LEU A 131 -14.12 0.68 -7.46
C LEU A 131 -14.53 1.74 -8.48
N ILE A 132 -15.02 2.90 -8.03
CA ILE A 132 -15.39 4.00 -8.93
C ILE A 132 -14.15 4.50 -9.68
N VAL A 133 -13.01 4.67 -9.00
CA VAL A 133 -11.75 5.10 -9.63
C VAL A 133 -11.31 4.14 -10.76
N ILE A 134 -11.33 2.83 -10.49
CA ILE A 134 -10.92 1.79 -11.46
C ILE A 134 -11.90 1.71 -12.64
N THR A 135 -13.19 1.56 -12.35
CA THR A 135 -14.20 1.27 -13.38
C THR A 135 -14.54 2.47 -14.25
N ARG A 136 -14.44 3.70 -13.72
CA ARG A 136 -14.79 4.92 -14.46
C ARG A 136 -13.61 5.51 -15.24
N TRP A 137 -12.42 5.59 -14.63
CA TRP A 137 -11.26 6.27 -15.22
C TRP A 137 -10.13 5.31 -15.62
N GLY A 138 -10.31 3.99 -15.56
CA GLY A 138 -9.39 3.02 -16.17
C GLY A 138 -9.40 3.13 -17.70
N ASN A 139 -8.26 2.87 -18.36
CA ASN A 139 -8.14 3.11 -19.81
C ASN A 139 -8.75 2.01 -20.69
N GLN A 140 -8.67 0.75 -20.28
CA GLN A 140 -9.03 -0.41 -21.11
C GLN A 140 -10.41 -0.98 -20.73
N PRO A 141 -11.09 -1.73 -21.63
CA PRO A 141 -12.40 -2.30 -21.35
C PRO A 141 -12.38 -3.32 -20.19
N GLU A 142 -11.26 -4.01 -19.96
CA GLU A 142 -11.11 -5.00 -18.88
C GLU A 142 -11.24 -4.39 -17.47
N ARG A 143 -11.25 -3.05 -17.35
CA ARG A 143 -11.44 -2.33 -16.07
C ARG A 143 -12.71 -2.74 -15.33
N LEU A 144 -13.79 -3.09 -16.05
CA LEU A 144 -15.03 -3.56 -15.42
C LEU A 144 -14.82 -4.93 -14.79
N ASN A 145 -14.18 -5.86 -15.51
CA ASN A 145 -13.86 -7.17 -14.99
C ASN A 145 -12.88 -7.08 -13.81
N ALA A 146 -11.84 -6.24 -13.92
CA ALA A 146 -10.90 -5.97 -12.84
C ALA A 146 -11.60 -5.41 -11.59
N GLY A 147 -12.57 -4.50 -11.77
CA GLY A 147 -13.41 -3.99 -10.69
C GLY A 147 -14.25 -5.08 -10.02
N MET A 148 -14.83 -6.00 -10.79
CA MET A 148 -15.58 -7.14 -10.26
C MET A 148 -14.68 -8.10 -9.47
N TYR A 149 -13.49 -8.44 -9.98
CA TYR A 149 -12.51 -9.23 -9.24
C TYR A 149 -12.12 -8.57 -7.92
N PHE A 150 -11.79 -7.28 -7.94
CA PHE A 150 -11.44 -6.53 -6.74
C PHE A 150 -12.57 -6.55 -5.71
N LEU A 151 -13.80 -6.23 -6.13
CA LEU A 151 -14.96 -6.17 -5.24
C LEU A 151 -15.30 -7.52 -4.61
N PHE A 152 -15.41 -8.59 -5.42
CA PHE A 152 -15.86 -9.88 -4.90
C PHE A 152 -14.81 -10.59 -4.08
N TYR A 153 -13.51 -10.48 -4.41
CA TYR A 153 -12.45 -11.04 -3.57
C TYR A 153 -12.48 -10.41 -2.17
N THR A 154 -12.67 -9.09 -2.09
CA THR A 154 -12.69 -8.41 -0.80
C THR A 154 -13.98 -8.69 -0.03
N LEU A 155 -15.16 -8.58 -0.66
CA LEU A 155 -16.44 -8.81 0.03
C LEU A 155 -16.62 -10.25 0.51
N THR A 156 -16.26 -11.23 -0.31
CA THR A 156 -16.40 -12.64 0.09
C THR A 156 -15.48 -12.99 1.25
N ALA A 157 -14.29 -12.38 1.31
CA ALA A 157 -13.35 -12.58 2.40
C ALA A 157 -13.71 -11.78 3.66
N SER A 158 -14.38 -10.62 3.54
CA SER A 158 -14.67 -9.72 4.65
C SER A 158 -16.01 -9.95 5.35
N LEU A 159 -17.03 -10.49 4.68
CA LEU A 159 -18.28 -10.86 5.35
C LEU A 159 -18.09 -11.87 6.51
N PRO A 160 -17.23 -12.91 6.40
CA PRO A 160 -16.86 -13.75 7.53
C PRO A 160 -16.26 -12.97 8.70
N LEU A 161 -15.42 -11.96 8.42
CA LEU A 161 -14.84 -11.09 9.45
C LEU A 161 -15.94 -10.32 10.19
N LEU A 162 -16.98 -9.81 9.51
CA LEU A 162 -18.10 -9.16 10.19
C LEU A 162 -18.80 -10.09 11.18
N VAL A 163 -19.10 -11.33 10.76
CA VAL A 163 -19.72 -12.32 11.63
C VAL A 163 -18.82 -12.61 12.83
N ALA A 164 -17.53 -12.78 12.61
CA ALA A 164 -16.55 -12.99 13.68
C ALA A 164 -16.53 -11.82 14.68
N LEU A 165 -16.50 -10.58 14.21
CA LEU A 165 -16.53 -9.40 15.07
C LEU A 165 -17.81 -9.31 15.90
N LEU A 166 -18.97 -9.62 15.32
CA LEU A 166 -20.24 -9.66 16.08
C LEU A 166 -20.25 -10.77 17.13
N THR A 167 -19.68 -11.94 16.83
CA THR A 167 -19.55 -13.01 17.83
C THR A 167 -18.61 -12.61 18.97
N LEU A 168 -17.49 -11.94 18.66
CA LEU A 168 -16.55 -11.42 19.65
C LEU A 168 -17.19 -10.34 20.52
N TYR A 169 -18.00 -9.46 19.93
CA TYR A 169 -18.76 -8.46 20.68
C TYR A 169 -19.72 -9.11 21.68
N ASN A 170 -20.43 -10.16 21.27
CA ASN A 170 -21.36 -10.87 22.16
C ASN A 170 -20.64 -11.61 23.31
N LEU A 171 -19.39 -12.03 23.11
CA LEU A 171 -18.60 -12.72 24.14
C LEU A 171 -17.95 -11.74 25.11
N ASN A 172 -17.36 -10.65 24.59
CA ASN A 172 -16.52 -9.73 25.36
C ASN A 172 -17.24 -8.42 25.74
N ASN A 173 -18.47 -8.21 25.25
CA ASN A 173 -19.27 -6.98 25.35
C ASN A 173 -18.61 -5.70 24.79
N THR A 174 -17.39 -5.79 24.26
CA THR A 174 -16.61 -4.65 23.76
C THR A 174 -15.77 -5.07 22.56
N LEU A 175 -15.58 -4.13 21.62
CA LEU A 175 -14.70 -4.29 20.45
C LEU A 175 -13.52 -3.30 20.43
N LEU A 176 -13.29 -2.61 21.55
CA LEU A 176 -12.24 -1.61 21.67
C LEU A 176 -10.88 -2.31 21.73
N ILE A 177 -9.99 -1.96 20.81
CA ILE A 177 -8.70 -2.63 20.61
C ILE A 177 -7.86 -2.63 21.90
N THR A 178 -7.88 -1.53 22.67
CA THR A 178 -7.08 -1.44 23.89
C THR A 178 -7.61 -2.27 25.05
N ILE A 179 -8.94 -2.38 25.22
CA ILE A 179 -9.52 -3.23 26.27
C ILE A 179 -9.32 -4.71 25.92
N LEU A 180 -9.45 -5.07 24.64
CA LEU A 180 -9.30 -6.44 24.17
C LEU A 180 -7.90 -7.02 24.42
N HIS A 181 -6.87 -6.18 24.52
CA HIS A 181 -5.54 -6.64 24.87
C HIS A 181 -5.43 -7.11 26.34
N PHE A 182 -6.26 -6.57 27.23
CA PHE A 182 -6.23 -6.89 28.67
C PHE A 182 -7.26 -7.95 29.08
N LEU A 183 -8.20 -8.31 28.20
CA LEU A 183 -9.22 -9.29 28.52
C LEU A 183 -8.62 -10.71 28.57
N PRO A 184 -8.88 -11.48 29.65
CA PRO A 184 -8.45 -12.86 29.72
C PRO A 184 -9.16 -13.68 28.64
N GLN A 185 -8.37 -14.38 27.82
CA GLN A 185 -8.89 -15.22 26.75
C GLN A 185 -9.55 -16.47 27.34
N ASN A 186 -10.88 -16.50 27.31
CA ASN A 186 -11.62 -17.73 27.56
C ASN A 186 -11.45 -18.67 26.36
N THR A 187 -10.77 -19.79 26.57
CA THR A 187 -10.59 -20.83 25.55
C THR A 187 -11.94 -21.44 25.18
N SER A 188 -12.53 -20.95 24.10
CA SER A 188 -13.65 -21.61 23.45
C SER A 188 -13.24 -22.98 22.92
N GLN A 189 -14.22 -23.82 22.57
CA GLN A 189 -13.98 -25.14 21.99
C GLN A 189 -13.03 -25.08 20.78
N PRO A 190 -12.21 -26.12 20.53
CA PRO A 190 -11.16 -26.13 19.50
C PRO A 190 -11.69 -25.99 18.06
N SER A 191 -12.95 -26.35 17.79
CA SER A 191 -13.56 -26.23 16.46
C SER A 191 -14.04 -24.81 16.17
N THR A 192 -14.73 -24.18 17.12
CA THR A 192 -15.24 -22.81 16.98
C THR A 192 -14.09 -21.80 16.90
N SER A 193 -13.02 -22.06 17.63
CA SER A 193 -11.77 -21.30 17.57
C SER A 193 -11.08 -21.37 16.21
N PHE A 194 -11.07 -22.52 15.52
CA PHE A 194 -10.51 -22.62 14.16
C PHE A 194 -11.27 -21.75 13.17
N PHE A 195 -12.61 -21.87 13.13
CA PHE A 195 -13.42 -21.07 12.22
C PHE A 195 -13.38 -19.58 12.54
N LEU A 196 -13.35 -19.22 13.82
CA LEU A 196 -13.21 -17.82 14.25
C LEU A 196 -11.88 -17.22 13.81
N TRP A 197 -10.77 -17.94 14.01
CA TRP A 197 -9.44 -17.49 13.57
C TRP A 197 -9.42 -17.30 12.05
N GLY A 198 -9.92 -18.28 11.30
CA GLY A 198 -9.99 -18.21 9.84
C GLY A 198 -10.86 -17.04 9.36
N ALA A 199 -12.03 -16.85 9.96
CA ALA A 199 -12.94 -15.75 9.63
C ALA A 199 -12.33 -14.36 9.91
N CYS A 200 -11.60 -14.20 11.02
CA CYS A 200 -10.90 -12.96 11.31
C CYS A 200 -9.75 -12.68 10.33
N MET A 201 -8.99 -13.70 9.93
CA MET A 201 -7.78 -13.50 9.13
C MET A 201 -8.03 -13.40 7.62
N MET A 202 -9.05 -14.11 7.09
CA MET A 202 -9.23 -14.26 5.64
C MET A 202 -9.42 -12.92 4.92
N ALA A 203 -10.17 -11.99 5.52
CA ALA A 203 -10.39 -10.64 4.98
C ALA A 203 -9.07 -9.89 4.74
N PHE A 204 -8.17 -9.96 5.72
CA PHE A 204 -6.90 -9.27 5.65
C PHE A 204 -5.90 -9.98 4.74
N LEU A 205 -5.91 -11.32 4.71
CA LEU A 205 -5.11 -12.12 3.78
C LEU A 205 -5.57 -12.00 2.31
N ALA A 206 -6.83 -11.62 2.07
CA ALA A 206 -7.29 -11.28 0.73
C ALA A 206 -6.81 -9.88 0.29
N LYS A 207 -6.83 -8.89 1.20
CA LYS A 207 -6.34 -7.52 0.97
C LYS A 207 -4.81 -7.42 0.89
N MET A 208 -4.11 -8.11 1.80
CA MET A 208 -2.68 -8.37 1.72
C MET A 208 -2.51 -9.64 0.89
N PRO A 209 -2.37 -9.51 -0.43
CA PRO A 209 -2.60 -10.56 -1.41
C PRO A 209 -1.76 -11.80 -1.09
N LEU A 210 -2.31 -12.73 -0.32
CA LEU A 210 -1.66 -14.00 -0.10
C LEU A 210 -1.51 -14.69 -1.46
N TYR A 211 -0.41 -15.41 -1.65
CA TYR A 211 -0.29 -16.26 -2.81
C TYR A 211 -1.51 -17.20 -2.92
N GLY A 212 -2.01 -17.41 -4.13
CA GLY A 212 -3.36 -17.97 -4.37
C GLY A 212 -4.49 -16.93 -4.42
N LEU A 213 -4.60 -16.02 -3.44
CA LEU A 213 -5.64 -14.97 -3.41
C LEU A 213 -5.23 -13.68 -4.16
N HIS A 214 -3.97 -13.56 -4.57
CA HIS A 214 -3.39 -12.38 -5.22
C HIS A 214 -3.90 -12.03 -6.64
N LEU A 215 -4.70 -12.88 -7.29
CA LEU A 215 -5.03 -12.73 -8.73
C LEU A 215 -5.79 -11.43 -9.07
N TRP A 216 -6.51 -10.85 -8.11
CA TRP A 216 -7.19 -9.57 -8.31
C TRP A 216 -6.21 -8.41 -8.47
N LEU A 217 -5.03 -8.49 -7.85
CA LEU A 217 -4.11 -7.36 -7.72
C LEU A 217 -3.47 -6.98 -9.06
N PRO A 218 -2.84 -7.89 -9.83
CA PRO A 218 -2.29 -7.54 -11.14
C PRO A 218 -3.34 -6.92 -12.07
N LYS A 219 -4.58 -7.44 -12.07
CA LYS A 219 -5.69 -6.90 -12.87
C LYS A 219 -6.09 -5.50 -12.41
N ALA A 220 -6.30 -5.32 -11.11
CA ALA A 220 -6.70 -4.04 -10.54
C ALA A 220 -5.66 -2.94 -10.79
N HIS A 221 -4.38 -3.23 -10.58
CA HIS A 221 -3.29 -2.26 -10.80
C HIS A 221 -3.07 -1.91 -12.27
N VAL A 222 -3.15 -2.91 -13.15
CA VAL A 222 -2.91 -2.70 -14.58
C VAL A 222 -4.02 -1.84 -15.18
N GLU A 223 -5.28 -2.06 -14.78
CA GLU A 223 -6.41 -1.32 -15.33
C GLU A 223 -6.80 -0.04 -14.60
N ALA A 224 -6.33 0.16 -13.37
CA ALA A 224 -6.52 1.43 -12.70
C ALA A 224 -5.82 2.60 -13.42
N PRO A 225 -6.38 3.81 -13.35
CA PRO A 225 -5.62 5.03 -13.63
C PRO A 225 -4.48 5.18 -12.61
N ILE A 226 -3.51 6.06 -12.90
CA ILE A 226 -2.31 6.20 -12.07
C ILE A 226 -2.61 6.50 -10.60
N ALA A 227 -3.58 7.37 -10.28
CA ALA A 227 -3.96 7.62 -8.89
C ALA A 227 -4.50 6.37 -8.19
N GLY A 228 -5.30 5.56 -8.90
CA GLY A 228 -5.80 4.29 -8.39
C GLY A 228 -4.67 3.30 -8.12
N SER A 229 -3.74 3.12 -9.06
CA SER A 229 -2.59 2.22 -8.85
C SER A 229 -1.67 2.69 -7.72
N MET A 230 -1.51 4.01 -7.54
CA MET A 230 -0.77 4.57 -6.40
C MET A 230 -1.42 4.24 -5.05
N VAL A 231 -2.73 4.47 -4.87
CA VAL A 231 -3.40 4.19 -3.58
C VAL A 231 -3.50 2.71 -3.29
N LEU A 232 -3.82 1.93 -4.32
CA LEU A 232 -3.83 0.48 -4.22
C LEU A 232 -2.49 0.00 -3.68
N ALA A 233 -1.38 0.45 -4.27
CA ALA A 233 -0.05 -0.01 -3.90
C ALA A 233 0.37 0.51 -2.54
N ALA A 234 0.25 1.82 -2.31
CA ALA A 234 0.84 2.48 -1.16
C ALA A 234 0.07 2.24 0.14
N ILE A 235 -1.27 2.17 0.08
CA ILE A 235 -2.10 2.24 1.29
C ILE A 235 -3.07 1.05 1.41
N LEU A 236 -3.78 0.67 0.35
CA LEU A 236 -4.85 -0.35 0.49
C LEU A 236 -4.32 -1.75 0.82
N LEU A 237 -3.14 -2.11 0.34
CA LEU A 237 -2.49 -3.36 0.79
C LEU A 237 -2.15 -3.26 2.28
N LYS A 238 -1.62 -2.11 2.72
CA LYS A 238 -1.13 -1.89 4.09
C LYS A 238 -2.27 -1.91 5.12
N LEU A 239 -3.46 -1.51 4.71
CA LEU A 239 -4.69 -1.63 5.50
C LEU A 239 -4.97 -3.10 5.91
N GLY A 240 -4.63 -4.07 5.06
CA GLY A 240 -4.69 -5.49 5.44
C GLY A 240 -3.63 -5.86 6.48
N GLY A 241 -2.38 -5.40 6.31
CA GLY A 241 -1.32 -5.63 7.30
C GLY A 241 -1.64 -5.02 8.67
N TYR A 242 -2.14 -3.78 8.67
CA TYR A 242 -2.67 -3.10 9.86
C TYR A 242 -3.76 -3.92 10.55
N GLY A 243 -4.73 -4.44 9.78
CA GLY A 243 -5.78 -5.30 10.30
C GLY A 243 -5.25 -6.61 10.93
N ILE A 244 -4.25 -7.26 10.30
CA ILE A 244 -3.62 -8.47 10.87
C ILE A 244 -2.99 -8.15 12.22
N ILE A 245 -2.20 -7.07 12.31
CA ILE A 245 -1.47 -6.73 13.54
C ILE A 245 -2.43 -6.47 14.72
N HIS A 246 -3.55 -5.77 14.49
CA HIS A 246 -4.51 -5.51 15.57
C HIS A 246 -5.38 -6.70 15.93
N THR A 247 -5.71 -7.57 14.97
CA THR A 247 -6.60 -8.72 15.25
C THR A 247 -5.84 -9.94 15.77
N ILE A 248 -4.57 -10.11 15.43
CA ILE A 248 -3.79 -11.26 15.84
C ILE A 248 -3.50 -11.29 17.35
N THR A 249 -3.36 -10.11 17.97
CA THR A 249 -3.19 -9.98 19.43
C THR A 249 -4.40 -10.52 20.19
N MET A 250 -5.60 -10.42 19.60
CA MET A 250 -6.84 -10.93 20.18
C MET A 250 -7.03 -12.43 19.99
N LEU A 251 -6.32 -13.00 19.01
CA LEU A 251 -6.42 -14.41 18.60
C LEU A 251 -5.34 -15.30 19.21
N THR A 252 -4.45 -14.76 20.04
CA THR A 252 -3.58 -15.59 20.88
C THR A 252 -4.44 -16.49 21.79
N PRO A 253 -3.97 -17.65 22.28
CA PRO A 253 -2.81 -18.42 21.83
C PRO A 253 -3.05 -19.23 20.53
N MET A 254 -4.22 -19.17 19.90
CA MET A 254 -4.56 -19.97 18.70
C MET A 254 -3.60 -19.70 17.54
N THR A 255 -3.09 -18.47 17.48
CA THR A 255 -2.06 -18.03 16.54
C THR A 255 -0.74 -18.79 16.64
N LYS A 256 -0.51 -19.65 17.64
CA LYS A 256 0.72 -20.45 17.69
C LYS A 256 0.73 -21.60 16.67
N THR A 257 -0.43 -22.19 16.37
CA THR A 257 -0.50 -23.39 15.50
C THR A 257 -1.12 -23.10 14.14
N MET A 258 -2.09 -22.19 14.05
CA MET A 258 -2.84 -21.92 12.82
C MET A 258 -2.11 -21.19 11.69
N PRO A 259 -1.12 -20.30 11.90
CA PRO A 259 -0.58 -19.50 10.81
C PRO A 259 0.38 -20.27 9.92
N LEU A 260 0.86 -21.46 10.34
CA LEU A 260 1.87 -22.23 9.62
C LEU A 260 1.57 -22.45 8.11
N PRO A 261 0.36 -22.88 7.68
CA PRO A 261 0.04 -22.98 6.26
C PRO A 261 0.14 -21.63 5.53
N PHE A 262 -0.28 -20.54 6.15
CA PHE A 262 -0.24 -19.20 5.56
C PHE A 262 1.18 -18.63 5.50
N ILE A 263 2.03 -18.93 6.49
CA ILE A 263 3.46 -18.60 6.46
C ILE A 263 4.15 -19.37 5.32
N ALA A 264 3.87 -20.67 5.18
CA ALA A 264 4.43 -21.45 4.08
C ALA A 264 3.98 -20.91 2.69
N LEU A 265 2.69 -20.60 2.55
CA LEU A 265 2.13 -20.01 1.32
C LEU A 265 2.72 -18.65 0.99
N SER A 266 2.93 -17.78 1.98
CA SER A 266 3.52 -16.46 1.79
C SER A 266 4.99 -16.56 1.36
N LEU A 267 5.82 -17.34 2.08
CA LEU A 267 7.24 -17.52 1.72
C LEU A 267 7.43 -18.16 0.35
N TRP A 268 6.64 -19.20 0.03
CA TRP A 268 6.65 -19.79 -1.31
C TRP A 268 6.17 -18.78 -2.37
N GLY A 269 5.15 -17.98 -2.00
CA GLY A 269 4.64 -16.89 -2.80
C GLY A 269 5.68 -15.85 -3.17
N VAL A 270 6.58 -15.48 -2.26
CA VAL A 270 7.69 -14.54 -2.52
C VAL A 270 8.55 -15.04 -3.68
N ILE A 271 8.89 -16.33 -3.69
CA ILE A 271 9.71 -16.93 -4.75
C ILE A 271 8.91 -17.02 -6.05
N MET A 272 7.69 -17.53 -6.01
CA MET A 272 6.91 -17.73 -7.23
C MET A 272 6.55 -16.42 -7.92
N THR A 273 6.16 -15.40 -7.16
CA THR A 273 5.81 -14.08 -7.73
C THR A 273 7.03 -13.34 -8.27
N SER A 274 8.19 -13.48 -7.64
CA SER A 274 9.43 -12.91 -8.16
C SER A 274 9.92 -13.63 -9.44
N LEU A 275 9.75 -14.96 -9.55
CA LEU A 275 9.96 -15.69 -10.80
C LEU A 275 8.99 -15.24 -11.90
N ILE A 276 7.74 -14.98 -11.55
CA ILE A 276 6.76 -14.41 -12.48
C ILE A 276 7.24 -13.04 -12.98
N CYS A 277 7.74 -12.16 -12.11
CA CYS A 277 8.28 -10.84 -12.48
C CYS A 277 9.35 -10.91 -13.58
N LEU A 278 10.25 -11.90 -13.53
CA LEU A 278 11.31 -12.06 -14.55
C LEU A 278 10.77 -12.35 -15.96
N ARG A 279 9.55 -12.87 -16.07
CA ARG A 279 8.92 -13.21 -17.35
C ARG A 279 7.79 -12.26 -17.74
N GLN A 280 7.51 -11.23 -16.94
CA GLN A 280 6.43 -10.29 -17.25
C GLN A 280 6.79 -9.41 -18.46
N THR A 281 5.86 -9.34 -19.41
CA THR A 281 5.96 -8.47 -20.59
C THR A 281 5.41 -7.07 -20.32
N ASP A 282 4.49 -6.93 -19.38
CA ASP A 282 3.85 -5.65 -19.06
C ASP A 282 4.52 -4.99 -17.87
N LEU A 283 4.88 -3.72 -18.02
CA LEU A 283 5.64 -3.00 -16.99
C LEU A 283 4.81 -2.81 -15.72
N LYS A 284 3.52 -2.46 -15.85
CA LYS A 284 2.60 -2.30 -14.71
C LYS A 284 2.33 -3.63 -14.00
N SER A 285 2.22 -4.74 -14.72
CA SER A 285 2.01 -6.05 -14.11
C SER A 285 3.26 -6.50 -13.36
N LEU A 286 4.45 -6.25 -13.91
CA LEU A 286 5.72 -6.54 -13.24
C LEU A 286 5.81 -5.82 -11.89
N ILE A 287 5.47 -4.52 -11.84
CA ILE A 287 5.43 -3.77 -10.56
C ILE A 287 4.36 -4.35 -9.63
N ALA A 288 3.18 -4.73 -10.14
CA ALA A 288 2.12 -5.34 -9.34
C ALA A 288 2.52 -6.70 -8.75
N TYR A 289 3.23 -7.56 -9.48
CA TYR A 289 3.74 -8.82 -8.92
C TYR A 289 4.86 -8.58 -7.91
N SER A 290 5.70 -7.56 -8.12
CA SER A 290 6.70 -7.17 -7.11
C SER A 290 6.06 -6.70 -5.80
N SER A 291 4.89 -6.04 -5.84
CA SER A 291 4.19 -5.69 -4.59
C SER A 291 3.62 -6.91 -3.88
N VAL A 292 3.19 -7.95 -4.61
CA VAL A 292 2.81 -9.23 -3.99
C VAL A 292 4.02 -9.88 -3.31
N SER A 293 5.22 -9.85 -3.90
CA SER A 293 6.41 -10.44 -3.27
C SER A 293 6.81 -9.71 -1.99
N HIS A 294 6.90 -8.38 -1.99
CA HIS A 294 7.26 -7.63 -0.77
C HIS A 294 6.18 -7.71 0.30
N MET A 295 4.89 -7.64 -0.05
CA MET A 295 3.82 -7.83 0.94
C MET A 295 3.73 -9.28 1.44
N GLY A 296 4.19 -10.26 0.66
CA GLY A 296 4.37 -11.65 1.12
C GLY A 296 5.28 -11.75 2.34
N LEU A 297 6.43 -11.05 2.34
CA LEU A 297 7.32 -10.96 3.51
C LEU A 297 6.61 -10.31 4.71
N VAL A 298 5.86 -9.23 4.48
CA VAL A 298 5.08 -8.56 5.54
C VAL A 298 4.02 -9.50 6.13
N THR A 299 3.33 -10.30 5.30
CA THR A 299 2.35 -11.27 5.81
C THR A 299 3.00 -12.31 6.69
N ALA A 300 4.12 -12.92 6.27
CA ALA A 300 4.86 -13.89 7.08
C ALA A 300 5.32 -13.29 8.41
N ALA A 301 5.87 -12.07 8.38
CA ALA A 301 6.34 -11.34 9.56
C ALA A 301 5.22 -11.03 10.55
N SER A 302 4.07 -10.55 10.05
CA SER A 302 2.90 -10.23 10.88
C SER A 302 2.30 -11.45 11.56
N LEU A 303 2.36 -12.63 10.91
CA LEU A 303 1.82 -13.88 11.44
C LEU A 303 2.71 -14.51 12.54
N ILE A 304 4.03 -14.29 12.51
CA ILE A 304 4.94 -14.75 13.57
C ILE A 304 4.79 -13.92 14.85
N HIS A 305 4.40 -12.65 14.71
CA HIS A 305 4.08 -11.76 15.82
C HIS A 305 5.20 -11.64 16.90
N THR A 306 6.43 -11.41 16.45
CA THR A 306 7.55 -11.00 17.32
C THR A 306 7.78 -9.50 17.18
N GLU A 307 8.40 -8.86 18.16
CA GLU A 307 8.69 -7.42 18.10
C GLU A 307 9.55 -7.07 16.87
N TRP A 308 10.59 -7.85 16.59
CA TRP A 308 11.45 -7.68 15.41
C TRP A 308 10.68 -7.88 14.10
N SER A 309 9.73 -8.81 14.05
CA SER A 309 8.93 -9.03 12.84
C SER A 309 7.90 -7.92 12.61
N LEU A 310 7.24 -7.43 13.65
CA LEU A 310 6.26 -6.33 13.56
C LEU A 310 6.95 -5.00 13.18
N THR A 311 8.09 -4.71 13.79
CA THR A 311 8.90 -3.52 13.47
C THR A 311 9.37 -3.55 12.01
N GLY A 312 9.93 -4.67 11.56
CA GLY A 312 10.33 -4.86 10.16
C GLY A 312 9.14 -4.76 9.19
N ALA A 313 8.00 -5.35 9.56
CA ALA A 313 6.77 -5.28 8.77
C ALA A 313 6.29 -3.83 8.54
N ILE A 314 6.27 -2.99 9.58
CA ILE A 314 5.81 -1.60 9.47
C ILE A 314 6.79 -0.75 8.66
N ILE A 315 8.09 -0.90 8.90
CA ILE A 315 9.13 -0.22 8.12
C ILE A 315 9.02 -0.58 6.64
N LEU A 316 8.89 -1.87 6.33
CA LEU A 316 8.74 -2.35 4.95
C LEU A 316 7.42 -1.88 4.33
N MET A 317 6.31 -1.86 5.08
CA MET A 317 5.02 -1.34 4.59
C MET A 317 5.12 0.12 4.15
N VAL A 318 5.72 0.99 4.96
CA VAL A 318 5.87 2.42 4.62
C VAL A 318 6.85 2.61 3.45
N ALA A 319 8.01 1.98 3.54
CA ALA A 319 9.07 2.14 2.56
C ALA A 319 8.67 1.58 1.17
N HIS A 320 8.10 0.36 1.13
CA HIS A 320 7.54 -0.20 -0.09
C HIS A 320 6.35 0.62 -0.61
N GLY A 321 5.55 1.23 0.28
CA GLY A 321 4.45 2.10 -0.13
C GLY A 321 4.91 3.29 -0.99
N LEU A 322 5.99 3.96 -0.60
CA LEU A 322 6.59 5.06 -1.36
C LEU A 322 7.30 4.60 -2.63
N VAL A 323 8.01 3.48 -2.58
CA VAL A 323 8.76 2.95 -3.74
C VAL A 323 7.82 2.43 -4.83
N SER A 324 6.83 1.64 -4.46
CA SER A 324 5.87 1.08 -5.42
C SER A 324 5.03 2.16 -6.08
N SER A 325 4.57 3.19 -5.35
CA SER A 325 3.83 4.31 -5.95
C SER A 325 4.69 5.09 -6.96
N ALA A 326 5.97 5.31 -6.65
CA ALA A 326 6.90 5.97 -7.56
C ALA A 326 7.19 5.13 -8.82
N LEU A 327 7.37 3.81 -8.68
CA LEU A 327 7.53 2.91 -9.83
C LEU A 327 6.28 2.90 -10.71
N PHE A 328 5.07 2.92 -10.13
CA PHE A 328 3.84 3.08 -10.93
C PHE A 328 3.81 4.42 -11.65
N CYS A 329 4.29 5.51 -11.05
CA CYS A 329 4.40 6.81 -11.72
C CYS A 329 5.40 6.80 -12.88
N LEU A 330 6.57 6.19 -12.69
CA LEU A 330 7.56 5.98 -13.75
C LEU A 330 6.99 5.17 -14.92
N SER A 331 6.25 4.10 -14.61
CA SER A 331 5.53 3.31 -15.62
C SER A 331 4.52 4.15 -16.39
N ASN A 332 3.87 5.09 -15.70
CA ASN A 332 2.88 5.97 -16.31
C ASN A 332 3.51 7.03 -17.20
N PHE A 333 4.69 7.55 -16.87
CA PHE A 333 5.40 8.47 -17.76
C PHE A 333 5.80 7.79 -19.06
N ASN A 334 6.34 6.57 -19.00
CA ASN A 334 6.59 5.76 -20.19
C ASN A 334 5.31 5.51 -21.00
N TYR A 335 4.19 5.25 -20.30
CA TYR A 335 2.88 5.04 -20.94
C TYR A 335 2.34 6.32 -21.59
N GLU A 336 2.45 7.50 -20.96
CA GLU A 336 2.00 8.77 -21.54
C GLU A 336 2.80 9.13 -22.80
N CYS A 337 4.06 8.70 -22.88
CA CYS A 337 4.92 8.89 -24.05
C CYS A 337 4.64 7.89 -25.18
N ILE A 338 4.52 6.58 -24.86
CA ILE A 338 4.48 5.50 -25.85
C ILE A 338 3.05 5.02 -26.14
N ASN A 339 2.10 5.28 -25.24
CA ASN A 339 0.72 4.77 -25.21
C ASN A 339 0.60 3.23 -25.19
N ASN A 340 1.68 2.52 -24.88
CA ASN A 340 1.69 1.07 -24.67
C ASN A 340 2.37 0.70 -23.35
N ARG A 341 1.89 -0.38 -22.73
CA ARG A 341 2.39 -0.88 -21.43
C ARG A 341 3.51 -1.92 -21.55
N THR A 342 3.80 -2.38 -22.77
CA THR A 342 4.75 -3.46 -23.05
C THR A 342 6.19 -3.00 -22.78
N LEU A 343 6.88 -3.71 -21.89
CA LEU A 343 8.25 -3.45 -21.44
C LEU A 343 9.24 -3.34 -22.60
N LEU A 344 9.13 -4.22 -23.60
CA LEU A 344 10.07 -4.29 -24.73
C LEU A 344 9.93 -3.11 -25.70
N LEU A 345 8.81 -2.38 -25.70
CA LEU A 345 8.66 -1.16 -26.50
C LEU A 345 9.29 0.06 -25.81
N ALA A 346 9.32 0.09 -24.48
CA ALA A 346 9.86 1.18 -23.68
C ALA A 346 11.39 1.11 -23.51
N ARG A 347 12.09 0.74 -24.58
CA ARG A 347 13.53 0.48 -24.63
C ARG A 347 14.35 1.75 -24.81
N SER A 348 15.61 1.77 -24.35
CA SER A 348 16.59 2.84 -24.60
C SER A 348 16.20 4.25 -24.12
N MET A 349 15.34 4.36 -23.09
CA MET A 349 14.83 5.66 -22.63
C MET A 349 15.92 6.57 -22.03
N GLN A 350 17.08 6.04 -21.64
CA GLN A 350 18.19 6.82 -21.10
C GLN A 350 18.74 7.87 -22.10
N LEU A 351 18.80 7.52 -23.39
CA LEU A 351 19.31 8.43 -24.43
C LEU A 351 18.35 9.60 -24.69
N ILE A 352 17.04 9.38 -24.46
CA ILE A 352 15.99 10.36 -24.74
C ILE A 352 15.72 11.23 -23.51
N MET A 353 15.63 10.60 -22.32
CA MET A 353 15.22 11.24 -21.07
C MET A 353 16.20 10.90 -19.94
N PRO A 354 17.43 11.46 -19.95
CA PRO A 354 18.48 11.08 -19.00
C PRO A 354 18.08 11.37 -17.55
N LEU A 355 17.41 12.49 -17.28
CA LEU A 355 16.95 12.81 -15.93
C LEU A 355 15.84 11.86 -15.45
N LEU A 356 15.01 11.32 -16.35
CA LEU A 356 14.04 10.29 -15.95
C LEU A 356 14.73 8.96 -15.65
N SER A 357 15.79 8.64 -16.39
CA SER A 357 16.59 7.44 -16.17
C SER A 357 17.29 7.44 -14.80
N THR A 358 17.68 8.60 -14.27
CA THR A 358 18.24 8.68 -12.91
C THR A 358 17.19 8.38 -11.85
N TRP A 359 15.95 8.86 -12.01
CA TRP A 359 14.85 8.46 -11.12
C TRP A 359 14.56 6.96 -11.24
N TRP A 360 14.54 6.40 -12.45
CA TRP A 360 14.42 4.95 -12.66
C TRP A 360 15.50 4.16 -11.94
N LEU A 361 16.76 4.61 -12.01
CA LEU A 361 17.86 3.97 -11.29
C LEU A 361 17.60 4.03 -9.78
N LEU A 362 17.38 5.22 -9.23
CA LEU A 362 17.18 5.42 -7.79
C LEU A 362 16.05 4.56 -7.23
N PHE A 363 14.87 4.54 -7.88
CA PHE A 363 13.75 3.74 -7.40
C PHE A 363 13.95 2.23 -7.59
N ASN A 364 14.69 1.79 -8.60
CA ASN A 364 15.07 0.38 -8.70
C ASN A 364 16.10 -0.03 -7.63
N LEU A 365 17.07 0.84 -7.31
CA LEU A 365 18.00 0.63 -6.20
C LEU A 365 17.25 0.52 -4.86
N LEU A 366 16.24 1.37 -4.64
CA LEU A 366 15.36 1.29 -3.48
C LEU A 366 14.55 0.00 -3.47
N ASN A 367 14.01 -0.43 -4.62
CA ASN A 367 13.19 -1.64 -4.73
C ASN A 367 13.96 -2.92 -4.43
N MET A 368 15.25 -2.99 -4.80
CA MET A 368 16.12 -4.11 -4.42
C MET A 368 16.74 -4.00 -3.03
N ALA A 369 16.27 -3.05 -2.21
CA ALA A 369 16.73 -2.86 -0.83
C ALA A 369 18.25 -2.64 -0.72
N LEU A 370 18.82 -1.71 -1.52
CA LEU A 370 20.24 -1.35 -1.40
C LEU A 370 20.54 -0.74 0.00
N PRO A 371 21.67 -1.03 0.68
CA PRO A 371 22.07 -0.27 1.87
C PRO A 371 22.38 1.20 1.51
N PRO A 372 22.02 2.21 2.34
CA PRO A 372 21.38 2.16 3.68
C PRO A 372 19.85 2.42 3.66
N THR A 373 19.12 1.91 2.66
CA THR A 373 17.70 2.26 2.47
C THR A 373 16.79 1.64 3.53
N THR A 374 15.64 2.26 3.79
CA THR A 374 14.64 1.76 4.75
C THR A 374 14.01 0.44 4.34
N ASN A 375 13.92 0.16 3.04
CA ASN A 375 13.50 -1.15 2.54
C ASN A 375 14.41 -2.27 3.06
N LEU A 376 15.73 -2.06 3.04
CA LEU A 376 16.69 -3.03 3.57
C LEU A 376 16.51 -3.23 5.07
N VAL A 377 16.34 -2.14 5.83
CA VAL A 377 16.13 -2.23 7.28
C VAL A 377 14.89 -3.09 7.57
N GLY A 378 13.78 -2.84 6.86
CA GLY A 378 12.56 -3.64 7.00
C GLY A 378 12.75 -5.10 6.62
N GLU A 379 13.34 -5.38 5.46
CA GLU A 379 13.57 -6.76 4.98
C GLU A 379 14.52 -7.54 5.89
N LEU A 380 15.62 -6.92 6.35
CA LEU A 380 16.59 -7.56 7.23
C LEU A 380 16.00 -7.88 8.61
N LEU A 381 15.19 -6.98 9.19
CA LEU A 381 14.47 -7.24 10.43
C LEU A 381 13.49 -8.42 10.28
N ILE A 382 12.78 -8.50 9.15
CA ILE A 382 11.90 -9.64 8.86
C ILE A 382 12.72 -10.93 8.71
N ILE A 383 13.81 -10.92 7.95
CA ILE A 383 14.65 -12.11 7.72
C ILE A 383 15.22 -12.64 9.04
N THR A 384 15.72 -11.76 9.91
CA THR A 384 16.25 -12.15 11.22
C THR A 384 15.18 -12.73 12.13
N ALA A 385 13.98 -12.13 12.17
CA ALA A 385 12.86 -12.66 12.95
C ALA A 385 12.37 -14.02 12.42
N MET A 386 12.29 -14.19 11.09
CA MET A 386 11.93 -15.47 10.45
C MET A 386 12.97 -16.55 10.75
N PHE A 387 14.26 -16.22 10.70
CA PHE A 387 15.34 -17.15 11.01
C PHE A 387 15.29 -17.62 12.46
N ASN A 388 15.03 -16.70 13.39
CA ASN A 388 14.84 -17.02 14.80
C ASN A 388 13.59 -17.90 15.02
N TRP A 389 12.53 -17.74 14.22
CA TRP A 389 11.35 -18.58 14.28
C TRP A 389 11.60 -20.00 13.74
N SER A 390 12.22 -20.12 12.57
CA SER A 390 12.77 -21.40 12.10
C SER A 390 13.95 -21.19 11.13
N PRO A 391 15.12 -21.81 11.38
CA PRO A 391 16.30 -21.67 10.53
C PRO A 391 16.13 -21.94 9.03
N PRO A 392 15.33 -22.93 8.54
CA PRO A 392 15.22 -23.19 7.10
C PRO A 392 14.61 -22.03 6.30
N THR A 393 13.94 -21.08 6.95
CA THR A 393 13.35 -19.91 6.28
C THR A 393 14.39 -19.00 5.63
N ILE A 394 15.67 -19.06 6.05
CA ILE A 394 16.74 -18.28 5.45
C ILE A 394 16.98 -18.65 3.98
N LEU A 395 16.76 -19.91 3.61
CA LEU A 395 16.91 -20.35 2.22
C LEU A 395 15.83 -19.70 1.35
N LEU A 396 14.59 -19.67 1.83
CA LEU A 396 13.44 -19.11 1.10
C LEU A 396 13.53 -17.58 1.01
N THR A 397 13.87 -16.92 2.10
CA THR A 397 13.99 -15.46 2.14
C THR A 397 15.24 -14.97 1.40
N GLY A 398 16.37 -15.67 1.54
CA GLY A 398 17.61 -15.37 0.81
C GLY A 398 17.47 -15.54 -0.71
N THR A 399 16.82 -16.61 -1.16
CA THR A 399 16.49 -16.78 -2.60
C THR A 399 15.52 -15.69 -3.07
N GLY A 400 14.55 -15.32 -2.24
CA GLY A 400 13.67 -14.17 -2.49
C GLY A 400 14.44 -12.87 -2.76
N VAL A 401 15.38 -12.50 -1.89
CA VAL A 401 16.21 -11.28 -2.05
C VAL A 401 17.05 -11.31 -3.32
N VAL A 402 17.61 -12.47 -3.68
CA VAL A 402 18.36 -12.60 -4.95
C VAL A 402 17.42 -12.36 -6.14
N LEU A 403 16.21 -12.93 -6.12
CA LEU A 403 15.23 -12.73 -7.18
C LEU A 403 14.71 -11.30 -7.25
N THR A 404 14.57 -10.59 -6.11
CA THR A 404 14.20 -9.17 -6.09
C THR A 404 15.25 -8.30 -6.76
N ALA A 405 16.54 -8.56 -6.51
CA ALA A 405 17.62 -7.91 -7.21
C ALA A 405 17.60 -8.23 -8.72
N CYS A 406 17.36 -9.48 -9.10
CA CYS A 406 17.31 -9.87 -10.52
C CYS A 406 16.19 -9.16 -11.29
N TYR A 407 14.94 -9.16 -10.80
CA TYR A 407 13.83 -8.56 -11.56
C TYR A 407 13.88 -7.03 -11.57
N SER A 408 14.39 -6.38 -10.52
CA SER A 408 14.50 -4.92 -10.46
C SER A 408 15.58 -4.40 -11.41
N LEU A 409 16.73 -5.07 -11.47
CA LEU A 409 17.76 -4.79 -12.48
C LEU A 409 17.28 -5.13 -13.88
N TYR A 410 16.55 -6.23 -14.07
CA TYR A 410 15.92 -6.55 -15.36
C TYR A 410 14.96 -5.44 -15.82
N MET A 411 14.10 -4.94 -14.92
CA MET A 411 13.19 -3.82 -15.21
C MET A 411 13.97 -2.56 -15.61
N PHE A 412 15.05 -2.22 -14.90
CA PHE A 412 15.89 -1.08 -15.22
C PHE A 412 16.59 -1.23 -16.59
N LEU A 413 17.28 -2.36 -16.79
CA LEU A 413 18.05 -2.62 -18.00
C LEU A 413 17.13 -2.62 -19.22
N THR A 414 16.01 -3.34 -19.20
CA THR A 414 15.12 -3.42 -20.35
C THR A 414 14.48 -2.08 -20.73
N THR A 415 14.19 -1.22 -19.76
CA THR A 415 13.57 0.10 -20.03
C THR A 415 14.60 1.16 -20.41
N GLN A 416 15.71 1.24 -19.70
CA GLN A 416 16.69 2.31 -19.86
C GLN A 416 17.80 1.95 -20.84
N HIS A 417 18.27 0.70 -20.82
CA HIS A 417 19.45 0.24 -21.54
C HIS A 417 19.10 -0.72 -22.68
N SER A 418 19.17 -0.23 -23.91
CA SER A 418 19.20 -1.10 -25.10
C SER A 418 19.61 -0.31 -26.31
N LYS A 419 19.75 -0.99 -27.46
CA LYS A 419 19.85 -0.32 -28.76
C LYS A 419 18.64 0.61 -28.96
N PHE A 420 18.90 1.79 -29.51
CA PHE A 420 17.89 2.79 -29.84
C PHE A 420 16.86 2.20 -30.81
N SER A 421 15.58 2.43 -30.54
CA SER A 421 14.51 2.05 -31.48
C SER A 421 14.00 3.29 -32.22
N ASN A 422 13.93 3.19 -33.56
CA ASN A 422 13.58 4.32 -34.42
C ASN A 422 12.15 4.85 -34.16
N HIS A 423 11.26 4.02 -33.60
CA HIS A 423 9.90 4.45 -33.25
C HIS A 423 9.83 5.48 -32.12
N LEU A 424 10.90 5.65 -31.33
CA LEU A 424 10.93 6.58 -30.19
C LEU A 424 11.44 7.99 -30.56
N MET A 425 11.73 8.24 -31.84
CA MET A 425 12.37 9.49 -32.27
C MET A 425 11.46 10.74 -32.14
N ALA A 426 10.15 10.54 -32.04
CA ALA A 426 9.16 11.61 -31.90
C ALA A 426 8.64 11.78 -30.45
N LEU A 427 9.32 11.21 -29.45
CA LEU A 427 8.88 11.31 -28.07
C LEU A 427 9.01 12.73 -27.52
N GLN A 428 7.95 13.17 -26.85
CA GLN A 428 7.92 14.44 -26.15
C GLN A 428 8.83 14.37 -24.91
N MET A 429 9.56 15.47 -24.66
CA MET A 429 10.44 15.61 -23.49
C MET A 429 9.65 15.62 -22.18
N THR A 430 10.34 15.27 -21.09
CA THR A 430 9.76 15.20 -19.75
C THR A 430 9.26 16.55 -19.26
N ASN A 431 8.13 16.51 -18.55
CA ASN A 431 7.55 17.72 -17.96
C ASN A 431 8.13 17.97 -16.56
N THR A 432 8.19 19.24 -16.15
CA THR A 432 8.57 19.63 -14.77
C THR A 432 7.69 18.98 -13.70
N ARG A 433 6.40 18.76 -14.01
CA ARG A 433 5.44 18.00 -13.18
C ARG A 433 5.96 16.61 -12.81
N GLU A 434 6.59 15.92 -13.77
CA GLU A 434 7.03 14.53 -13.60
C GLU A 434 8.21 14.49 -12.64
N HIS A 435 9.19 15.38 -12.81
CA HIS A 435 10.32 15.51 -11.90
C HIS A 435 9.90 15.98 -10.50
N LEU A 436 8.94 16.91 -10.39
CA LEU A 436 8.36 17.30 -9.11
C LEU A 436 7.75 16.09 -8.40
N LEU A 437 6.94 15.29 -9.11
CA LEU A 437 6.32 14.10 -8.54
C LEU A 437 7.36 13.07 -8.07
N MET A 438 8.43 12.83 -8.84
CA MET A 438 9.49 11.90 -8.43
C MET A 438 10.27 12.44 -7.22
N SER A 439 10.52 13.75 -7.17
CA SER A 439 11.17 14.38 -6.02
C SER A 439 10.33 14.26 -4.75
N LEU A 440 9.00 14.43 -4.84
CA LEU A 440 8.08 14.30 -3.70
C LEU A 440 7.97 12.86 -3.18
N HIS A 441 8.28 11.85 -4.00
CA HIS A 441 8.44 10.47 -3.53
C HIS A 441 9.81 10.24 -2.88
N MET A 442 10.88 10.83 -3.44
CA MET A 442 12.24 10.61 -2.94
C MET A 442 12.56 11.35 -1.63
N ILE A 443 12.06 12.58 -1.45
CA ILE A 443 12.38 13.39 -0.27
C ILE A 443 12.00 12.66 1.04
N PRO A 444 10.77 12.13 1.22
CA PRO A 444 10.43 11.36 2.41
C PRO A 444 11.31 10.12 2.60
N MET A 445 11.63 9.40 1.52
CA MET A 445 12.49 8.22 1.59
C MET A 445 13.87 8.56 2.11
N VAL A 446 14.51 9.61 1.58
CA VAL A 446 15.83 10.06 2.03
C VAL A 446 15.78 10.54 3.48
N LEU A 447 14.75 11.28 3.87
CA LEU A 447 14.59 11.72 5.26
C LEU A 447 14.41 10.55 6.23
N LEU A 448 13.67 9.51 5.83
CA LEU A 448 13.50 8.30 6.63
C LEU A 448 14.78 7.46 6.74
N MET A 449 15.70 7.54 5.78
CA MET A 449 17.03 6.91 5.92
C MET A 449 17.84 7.53 7.05
N PHE A 450 17.73 8.85 7.26
CA PHE A 450 18.42 9.52 8.36
C PHE A 450 17.76 9.30 9.72
N LYS A 451 16.44 9.11 9.76
CA LYS A 451 15.67 8.89 11.00
C LYS A 451 14.65 7.75 10.85
N PRO A 452 15.11 6.49 10.77
CA PRO A 452 14.23 5.34 10.66
C PRO A 452 13.35 5.13 11.90
N GLU A 453 13.78 5.66 13.05
CA GLU A 453 13.04 5.65 14.33
C GLU A 453 11.62 6.20 14.23
N LEU A 454 11.34 7.10 13.27
CA LEU A 454 9.99 7.67 13.08
C LEU A 454 8.96 6.64 12.62
N VAL A 455 9.40 5.53 12.04
CA VAL A 455 8.55 4.43 11.55
C VAL A 455 8.73 3.17 12.40
N TRP A 456 9.67 3.20 13.34
CA TRP A 456 9.93 2.07 14.20
C TRP A 456 8.80 1.95 15.24
N SER A 457 8.07 0.83 15.23
CA SER A 457 7.10 0.54 16.28
C SER A 457 7.83 0.11 17.56
N ALA A 458 7.94 1.00 18.54
CA ALA A 458 8.35 0.57 19.88
C ALA A 458 7.21 -0.26 20.50
N THR A 459 7.47 -1.57 20.66
CA THR A 459 6.93 -2.50 21.68
C THR A 459 5.42 -2.49 21.97
N TYR A 460 4.79 -3.65 21.83
CA TYR A 460 3.54 -3.98 22.52
C TYR A 460 3.81 -4.31 23.99
#